data_AF-A0A7V9N2C3-F1
#
_entry.id   AF-A0A7V9N2C3-F1
#
_cell.length_a   1.000
_cell.length_b   1.000
_cell.length_c   1.000
_cell.angle_alpha   90.00
_cell.angle_beta   90.00
_cell.angle_gamma   90.00
#
_symmetry.space_group_name_H-M   'P 1'
#
loop_
_entity.id
_entity.type
_entity.pdbx_description
1 polymer ?
#
loop_
_entity_poly.entity_id
_entity_poly.type
_entity_poly.pdbx_seq_one_letter_code
_entity_poly.pdbx_strand_id
1 'polypeptide(L)'
;MKTHLITAALLIITSPALAGPKDDLLAVDRAFAKMSVEQGYDQAYIANLAQDGQTFTGKTPIRNKADALARFKDPKAPHADPKIKITWVPDTSGVPADGTMGWTEGHHSHTGPGVSTTGHYMTIWVKEKGAWKVRADIGTTDPKS
;
A
#
# COMPACT_ATOMS: atom_id res chain seq x y z
N MET A 1 18.65 -31.12 -58.83
CA MET A 1 17.41 -31.06 -58.02
C MET A 1 17.74 -31.45 -56.59
N LYS A 2 17.78 -30.48 -55.67
CA LYS A 2 17.78 -30.74 -54.22
C LYS A 2 16.77 -29.79 -53.59
N THR A 3 15.68 -30.36 -53.09
CA THR A 3 14.57 -29.65 -52.45
C THR A 3 14.93 -29.40 -50.99
N HIS A 4 14.95 -28.15 -50.55
CA HIS A 4 15.09 -27.80 -49.14
C HIS A 4 13.71 -27.45 -48.57
N LEU A 5 13.23 -28.27 -47.63
CA LEU A 5 12.06 -27.97 -46.81
C LEU A 5 12.43 -26.89 -45.78
N ILE A 6 11.70 -25.77 -45.80
CA ILE A 6 11.79 -24.73 -44.77
C ILE A 6 10.78 -25.09 -43.69
N THR A 7 11.27 -25.47 -42.51
CA THR A 7 10.43 -25.60 -41.31
C THR A 7 10.27 -24.21 -40.70
N ALA A 8 9.07 -23.63 -40.79
CA ALA A 8 8.74 -22.41 -40.07
C ALA A 8 8.45 -22.76 -38.59
N ALA A 9 9.34 -22.36 -37.69
CA ALA A 9 9.10 -22.41 -36.26
C ALA A 9 8.23 -21.21 -35.85
N LEU A 10 7.00 -21.47 -35.42
CA LEU A 10 6.10 -20.45 -34.90
C LEU A 10 6.49 -20.13 -33.44
N LEU A 11 7.15 -19.00 -33.21
CA LEU A 11 7.34 -18.48 -31.85
C LEU A 11 6.01 -17.95 -31.31
N ILE A 12 5.45 -18.63 -30.32
CA ILE A 12 4.35 -18.09 -29.52
C ILE A 12 4.98 -17.07 -28.56
N ILE A 13 4.84 -15.79 -28.88
CA ILE A 13 5.17 -14.70 -27.96
C ILE A 13 4.03 -14.62 -26.95
N THR A 14 4.22 -15.18 -25.76
CA THR A 14 3.32 -14.93 -24.63
C THR A 14 3.54 -13.50 -24.16
N SER A 15 2.70 -12.57 -24.59
CA SER A 15 2.64 -11.24 -23.97
C SER A 15 2.26 -11.41 -22.51
N PRO A 16 2.99 -10.84 -21.53
CA PRO A 16 2.45 -10.75 -20.18
C PRO A 16 1.14 -9.98 -20.29
N ALA A 17 0.05 -10.53 -19.75
CA ALA A 17 -1.18 -9.78 -19.62
C ALA A 17 -0.83 -8.47 -18.92
N LEU A 18 -0.96 -7.34 -19.62
CA LEU A 18 -0.74 -6.01 -19.03
C LEU A 18 -1.71 -5.91 -17.86
N ALA A 19 -1.18 -5.91 -16.64
CA ALA A 19 -1.94 -5.73 -15.42
C ALA A 19 -2.83 -4.47 -15.56
N GLY A 20 -4.09 -4.56 -15.14
CA GLY A 20 -5.00 -3.42 -15.24
C GLY A 20 -4.67 -2.35 -14.19
N PRO A 21 -5.23 -1.13 -14.29
CA PRO A 21 -5.00 -0.07 -13.30
C PRO A 21 -5.30 -0.48 -11.85
N LYS A 22 -6.24 -1.41 -11.66
CA LYS A 22 -6.56 -2.01 -10.36
C LYS A 22 -5.42 -2.89 -9.83
N ASP A 23 -4.87 -3.75 -10.68
CA ASP A 23 -3.77 -4.65 -10.33
C ASP A 23 -2.48 -3.85 -10.04
N ASP A 24 -2.25 -2.79 -10.81
CA ASP A 24 -1.16 -1.83 -10.58
C ASP A 24 -1.29 -1.17 -9.21
N LEU A 25 -2.48 -0.69 -8.84
CA LEU A 25 -2.70 -0.06 -7.54
C LEU A 25 -2.56 -1.06 -6.39
N LEU A 26 -3.01 -2.31 -6.56
CA LEU A 26 -2.77 -3.39 -5.60
C LEU A 26 -1.27 -3.67 -5.45
N ALA A 27 -0.50 -3.63 -6.55
CA ALA A 27 0.94 -3.81 -6.50
C ALA A 27 1.64 -2.66 -5.74
N VAL A 28 1.16 -1.42 -5.90
CA VAL A 28 1.64 -0.26 -5.13
C VAL A 28 1.38 -0.45 -3.64
N ASP A 29 0.17 -0.86 -3.25
CA ASP A 29 -0.15 -1.07 -1.83
C ASP A 29 0.68 -2.22 -1.23
N ARG A 30 0.83 -3.35 -1.95
CA ARG A 30 1.74 -4.43 -1.53
C ARG A 30 3.19 -3.95 -1.38
N ALA A 31 3.67 -3.07 -2.26
CA ALA A 31 5.01 -2.50 -2.13
C ALA A 31 5.13 -1.59 -0.89
N PHE A 32 4.08 -0.84 -0.57
CA PHE A 32 3.99 -0.05 0.65
C PHE A 32 4.00 -0.96 1.90
N ALA A 33 3.19 -2.02 1.94
CA ALA A 33 3.17 -3.01 3.02
C ALA A 33 4.55 -3.65 3.23
N LYS A 34 5.19 -4.07 2.14
CA LYS A 34 6.54 -4.64 2.15
C LYS A 34 7.57 -3.64 2.70
N MET A 35 7.49 -2.37 2.28
CA MET A 35 8.40 -1.33 2.78
C MET A 35 8.24 -1.11 4.29
N SER A 36 7.02 -1.18 4.83
CA SER A 36 6.78 -1.07 6.28
C SER A 36 7.52 -2.16 7.07
N VAL A 37 7.52 -3.39 6.56
CA VAL A 37 8.23 -4.52 7.18
C VAL A 37 9.75 -4.35 7.08
N GLU A 38 10.25 -3.90 5.93
CA GLU A 38 11.69 -3.84 5.66
C GLU A 38 12.39 -2.60 6.22
N GLN A 39 11.70 -1.46 6.24
CA GLN A 39 12.27 -0.15 6.56
C GLN A 39 11.61 0.49 7.79
N GLY A 40 10.56 -0.13 8.32
CA GLY A 40 9.77 0.40 9.43
C GLY A 40 8.53 1.15 8.96
N TYR A 41 7.47 1.04 9.77
CA TYR A 41 6.15 1.63 9.50
C TYR A 41 6.24 3.12 9.19
N ASP A 42 6.87 3.91 10.07
CA ASP A 42 6.94 5.36 9.94
C ASP A 42 7.60 5.81 8.63
N GLN A 43 8.73 5.20 8.29
CA GLN A 43 9.48 5.51 7.07
C GLN A 43 8.68 5.15 5.83
N ALA A 44 8.05 3.97 5.81
CA ALA A 44 7.20 3.54 4.72
C ALA A 44 6.00 4.49 4.54
N TYR A 45 5.37 4.88 5.64
CA TYR A 45 4.22 5.76 5.65
C TYR A 45 4.58 7.15 5.11
N ILE A 46 5.65 7.76 5.63
CA ILE A 46 6.15 9.06 5.15
C ILE A 46 6.52 8.99 3.67
N ALA A 47 7.15 7.91 3.20
CA ALA A 47 7.52 7.78 1.79
C ALA A 47 6.32 7.70 0.86
N ASN A 48 5.24 7.04 1.29
CA ASN A 48 4.03 6.83 0.49
C ASN A 48 2.96 7.91 0.66
N LEU A 49 3.03 8.74 1.71
CA LEU A 49 2.08 9.82 1.94
C LEU A 49 2.22 10.97 0.93
N ALA A 50 1.08 11.41 0.40
CA ALA A 50 0.95 12.62 -0.41
C ALA A 50 1.34 13.86 0.40
N GLN A 51 1.68 14.97 -0.26
CA GLN A 51 2.07 16.19 0.43
C GLN A 51 0.98 16.67 1.39
N ASP A 52 -0.28 16.61 0.96
CA ASP A 52 -1.46 16.95 1.75
C ASP A 52 -2.18 15.71 2.33
N GLY A 53 -1.56 14.53 2.29
CA GLY A 53 -2.14 13.26 2.69
C GLY A 53 -2.53 13.18 4.17
N GLN A 54 -3.66 12.57 4.46
CA GLN A 54 -4.24 12.51 5.80
C GLN A 54 -4.28 11.08 6.34
N THR A 55 -4.26 10.92 7.65
CA THR A 55 -4.45 9.61 8.31
C THR A 55 -5.32 9.77 9.53
N PHE A 56 -6.40 8.98 9.57
CA PHE A 56 -7.44 9.06 10.57
C PHE A 56 -7.22 8.01 11.66
N THR A 57 -6.08 8.11 12.34
CA THR A 57 -5.69 7.23 13.44
C THR A 57 -5.57 7.99 14.76
N GLY A 58 -5.86 7.31 15.88
CA GLY A 58 -5.82 7.90 17.21
C GLY A 58 -6.85 9.01 17.44
N LYS A 59 -6.62 9.85 18.46
CA LYS A 59 -7.55 10.90 18.89
C LYS A 59 -7.60 12.10 17.94
N THR A 60 -6.52 12.36 17.21
CA THR A 60 -6.41 13.51 16.30
C THR A 60 -5.78 13.04 15.00
N PRO A 61 -6.44 13.28 13.85
CA PRO A 61 -5.89 12.90 12.56
C PRO A 61 -4.56 13.56 12.28
N ILE A 62 -3.70 12.84 11.57
CA ILE A 62 -2.55 13.43 10.86
C ILE A 62 -3.12 14.18 9.65
N ARG A 63 -2.82 15.47 9.53
CA ARG A 63 -3.46 16.35 8.54
C ARG A 63 -2.71 16.51 7.22
N ASN A 64 -1.42 16.20 7.20
CA ASN A 64 -0.54 16.31 6.03
C ASN A 64 0.81 15.62 6.32
N LYS A 65 1.70 15.62 5.33
CA LYS A 65 3.03 15.01 5.45
C LYS A 65 3.94 15.67 6.49
N ALA A 66 3.83 16.98 6.70
CA ALA A 66 4.62 17.67 7.72
C ALA A 66 4.18 17.29 9.14
N ASP A 67 2.87 17.15 9.35
CA ASP A 67 2.29 16.64 10.60
C ASP A 67 2.72 15.18 10.86
N ALA A 68 2.70 14.34 9.82
CA ALA A 68 3.19 12.96 9.90
C ALA A 68 4.67 12.90 10.34
N LEU A 69 5.53 13.72 9.72
CA LEU A 69 6.94 13.82 10.07
C LEU A 69 7.18 14.26 11.52
N ALA A 70 6.32 15.10 12.07
CA ALA A 70 6.41 15.51 13.47
C ALA A 70 5.93 14.40 14.42
N ARG A 71 4.83 13.74 14.07
CA ARG A 71 4.17 12.75 14.94
C ARG A 71 4.88 11.40 14.98
N PHE A 72 5.38 10.92 13.85
CA PHE A 72 6.10 9.65 13.78
C PHE A 72 7.51 9.71 14.36
N LYS A 73 8.02 10.90 14.67
CA LYS A 73 9.28 11.06 15.42
C LYS A 73 9.08 11.03 16.94
N ASP A 74 7.85 10.97 17.43
CA ASP A 74 7.57 10.92 18.86
C ASP A 74 7.91 9.52 19.41
N PRO A 75 8.95 9.37 20.26
CA PRO A 75 9.34 8.07 20.81
C PRO A 75 8.29 7.48 21.76
N LYS A 76 7.26 8.24 22.14
CA LYS A 76 6.15 7.78 22.97
C LYS A 76 4.95 7.31 22.15
N ALA A 77 5.01 7.39 20.82
CA ALA A 77 3.91 6.95 19.98
C ALA A 77 3.74 5.42 20.08
N PRO A 78 2.51 4.88 20.04
CA PRO A 78 2.27 3.44 20.17
C PRO A 78 3.00 2.56 19.14
N HIS A 79 3.29 3.10 17.96
CA HIS A 79 4.03 2.42 16.89
C HIS A 79 5.56 2.50 17.05
N ALA A 80 6.07 3.29 18.01
CA ALA A 80 7.51 3.53 18.18
C ALA A 80 8.24 2.38 18.87
N ASP A 81 7.54 1.45 19.54
CA ASP A 81 8.17 0.24 20.07
C ASP A 81 8.55 -0.69 18.89
N PRO A 82 9.85 -0.97 18.66
CA PRO A 82 10.30 -1.79 17.54
C PRO A 82 9.80 -3.23 17.57
N LYS A 83 9.28 -3.69 18.73
CA LYS A 83 8.64 -4.99 18.90
C LYS A 83 7.21 -5.02 18.41
N ILE A 84 6.58 -3.85 18.21
CA ILE A 84 5.28 -3.75 17.54
C ILE A 84 5.50 -3.88 16.04
N LYS A 85 4.73 -4.79 15.42
CA LYS A 85 4.69 -5.01 13.98
C LYS A 85 3.29 -4.71 13.47
N ILE A 86 3.23 -3.82 12.47
CA ILE A 86 2.02 -3.47 11.74
C ILE A 86 2.20 -4.00 10.33
N THR A 87 1.35 -4.95 9.95
CA THR A 87 1.33 -5.56 8.62
C THR A 87 -0.06 -5.51 8.06
N TRP A 88 -0.17 -5.41 6.74
CA TRP A 88 -1.46 -5.43 6.05
C TRP A 88 -1.34 -6.10 4.69
N VAL A 89 -2.48 -6.53 4.16
CA VAL A 89 -2.60 -7.15 2.85
C VAL A 89 -3.81 -6.52 2.15
N PRO A 90 -3.64 -5.94 0.95
CA PRO A 90 -4.76 -5.44 0.17
C PRO A 90 -5.55 -6.60 -0.44
N ASP A 91 -6.87 -6.53 -0.32
CA ASP A 91 -7.81 -7.52 -0.85
C ASP A 91 -8.41 -7.02 -2.17
N THR A 92 -8.86 -5.77 -2.22
CA THR A 92 -9.52 -5.18 -3.40
C THR A 92 -8.97 -3.79 -3.73
N SER A 93 -9.10 -3.39 -5.00
CA SER A 93 -8.83 -2.02 -5.42
C SER A 93 -9.86 -1.49 -6.44
N GLY A 94 -9.97 -0.17 -6.48
CA GLY A 94 -10.74 0.56 -7.47
C GLY A 94 -9.94 1.72 -8.06
N VAL A 95 -9.94 1.83 -9.39
CA VAL A 95 -9.39 2.98 -10.11
C VAL A 95 -10.44 3.43 -11.14
N PRO A 96 -10.98 4.66 -11.04
CA PRO A 96 -11.88 5.21 -12.05
C PRO A 96 -11.21 5.39 -13.40
N ALA A 97 -12.00 5.61 -14.45
CA ALA A 97 -11.50 5.71 -15.83
C ALA A 97 -10.52 6.88 -16.05
N ASP A 98 -10.61 7.95 -15.25
CA ASP A 98 -9.69 9.08 -15.33
C ASP A 98 -8.28 8.74 -14.79
N GLY A 99 -8.16 7.67 -14.00
CA GLY A 99 -6.90 7.15 -13.46
C GLY A 99 -6.14 8.14 -12.58
N THR A 100 -6.81 9.16 -12.03
CA THR A 100 -6.19 10.23 -11.21
C THR A 100 -6.20 9.89 -9.72
N MET A 101 -7.22 9.16 -9.29
CA MET A 101 -7.43 8.69 -7.92
C MET A 101 -7.71 7.18 -7.93
N GLY A 102 -7.58 6.54 -6.78
CA GLY A 102 -7.98 5.17 -6.58
C GLY A 102 -8.16 4.87 -5.10
N TRP A 103 -8.57 3.65 -4.80
CA TRP A 103 -8.63 3.16 -3.43
C TRP A 103 -8.19 1.70 -3.37
N THR A 104 -7.66 1.32 -2.22
CA THR A 104 -7.40 -0.05 -1.82
C THR A 104 -8.01 -0.29 -0.45
N GLU A 105 -8.44 -1.51 -0.21
CA GLU A 105 -8.90 -1.96 1.10
C GLU A 105 -8.40 -3.38 1.36
N GLY A 106 -8.38 -3.75 2.61
CA GLY A 106 -8.10 -5.12 3.01
C GLY A 106 -8.01 -5.23 4.52
N HIS A 107 -7.12 -6.10 4.98
CA HIS A 107 -6.96 -6.42 6.40
C HIS A 107 -5.56 -6.11 6.91
N HIS A 108 -5.48 -5.77 8.19
CA HIS A 108 -4.23 -5.51 8.90
C HIS A 108 -4.15 -6.30 10.20
N SER A 109 -2.92 -6.44 10.70
CA SER A 109 -2.64 -6.98 12.02
C SER A 109 -1.60 -6.13 12.74
N HIS A 110 -1.85 -5.91 14.02
CA HIS A 110 -0.90 -5.30 14.96
C HIS A 110 -0.49 -6.35 15.99
N THR A 111 0.81 -6.66 16.04
CA THR A 111 1.35 -7.70 16.92
C THR A 111 2.54 -7.20 17.70
N GLY A 112 2.70 -7.64 18.95
CA GLY A 112 3.85 -7.35 19.80
C GLY A 112 3.54 -7.58 21.29
N PRO A 113 4.42 -7.13 22.20
CA PRO A 113 4.24 -7.35 23.64
C PRO A 113 2.91 -6.77 24.14
N GLY A 114 1.98 -7.63 24.55
CA GLY A 114 0.66 -7.22 25.04
C GLY A 114 -0.30 -6.69 23.96
N VAL A 115 0.06 -6.79 22.68
CA VAL A 115 -0.77 -6.34 21.55
C VAL A 115 -0.93 -7.49 20.54
N SER A 116 -2.18 -7.85 20.27
CA SER A 116 -2.55 -8.77 19.20
C SER A 116 -3.95 -8.40 18.73
N THR A 117 -4.03 -7.60 17.68
CA THR A 117 -5.30 -7.14 17.11
C THR A 117 -5.27 -7.28 15.59
N THR A 118 -6.43 -7.55 15.01
CA THR A 118 -6.67 -7.49 13.56
C THR A 118 -7.68 -6.40 13.25
N GLY A 119 -7.84 -6.09 11.98
CA GLY A 119 -8.88 -5.19 11.52
C GLY A 119 -8.85 -5.00 10.02
N HIS A 120 -9.67 -4.07 9.56
CA HIS A 120 -9.75 -3.68 8.17
C HIS A 120 -9.15 -2.29 7.96
N TYR A 121 -8.74 -2.00 6.73
CA TYR A 121 -8.28 -0.68 6.35
C TYR A 121 -8.85 -0.25 5.00
N MET A 122 -8.80 1.05 4.75
CA MET A 122 -9.07 1.67 3.47
C MET A 122 -8.05 2.78 3.25
N THR A 123 -7.39 2.73 2.10
CA THR A 123 -6.44 3.76 1.66
C THR A 123 -6.95 4.38 0.36
N ILE A 124 -7.14 5.69 0.35
CA ILE A 124 -7.37 6.48 -0.86
C ILE A 124 -6.03 6.94 -1.40
N TRP A 125 -5.84 6.76 -2.70
CA TRP A 125 -4.62 7.08 -3.43
C TRP A 125 -4.87 8.17 -4.46
N VAL A 126 -3.89 9.05 -4.63
CA VAL A 126 -3.86 10.08 -5.68
C VAL A 126 -2.53 10.00 -6.42
N LYS A 127 -2.49 10.36 -7.70
CA LYS A 127 -1.22 10.53 -8.41
C LYS A 127 -0.62 11.90 -8.13
N GLU A 128 0.53 11.95 -7.47
CA GLU A 128 1.38 13.13 -7.37
C GLU A 128 2.60 12.95 -8.28
N LYS A 129 2.78 13.86 -9.25
CA LYS A 129 3.91 13.82 -10.20
C LYS A 129 4.06 12.45 -10.88
N GLY A 130 2.93 11.81 -11.20
CA GLY A 130 2.87 10.52 -11.87
C GLY A 130 3.01 9.29 -10.94
N ALA A 131 3.32 9.47 -9.67
CA ALA A 131 3.41 8.37 -8.70
C ALA A 131 2.18 8.33 -7.79
N TRP A 132 1.69 7.13 -7.49
CA TRP A 132 0.64 6.93 -6.50
C TRP A 132 1.13 7.31 -5.11
N LYS A 133 0.30 8.07 -4.38
CA LYS A 133 0.53 8.52 -3.01
C LYS A 133 -0.74 8.43 -2.19
N VAL A 134 -0.61 8.11 -0.91
CA VAL A 134 -1.72 8.05 0.04
C VAL A 134 -2.29 9.44 0.24
N ARG A 135 -3.55 9.63 -0.15
CA ARG A 135 -4.32 10.87 0.05
C ARG A 135 -5.04 10.86 1.40
N ALA A 136 -5.61 9.72 1.77
CA ALA A 136 -6.33 9.50 3.01
C ALA A 136 -6.21 8.03 3.38
N ASP A 137 -6.09 7.74 4.67
CA ASP A 137 -6.00 6.38 5.18
C ASP A 137 -6.71 6.25 6.52
N ILE A 138 -7.41 5.12 6.69
CA ILE A 138 -8.07 4.76 7.93
C ILE A 138 -8.04 3.25 8.13
N GLY A 139 -7.81 2.84 9.37
CA GLY A 139 -7.96 1.46 9.82
C GLY A 139 -8.95 1.36 10.98
N THR A 140 -9.69 0.26 11.03
CA THR A 140 -10.52 -0.13 12.18
C THR A 140 -9.87 -1.29 12.92
N THR A 141 -10.27 -1.55 14.16
CA THR A 141 -9.87 -2.76 14.88
C THR A 141 -11.09 -3.64 15.03
N ASP A 142 -10.94 -4.94 14.73
CA ASP A 142 -12.00 -5.91 14.90
C ASP A 142 -12.41 -5.99 16.38
N PRO A 143 -13.69 -6.30 16.67
CA PRO A 143 -14.12 -6.61 18.03
C PRO A 143 -13.29 -7.76 18.61
N LYS A 144 -12.98 -7.67 19.91
CA LYS A 144 -12.46 -8.83 20.64
C LYS A 144 -13.58 -9.87 20.72
N SER A 145 -13.30 -11.09 20.27
CA SER A 145 -14.15 -12.26 20.50
C SER A 145 -14.30 -12.56 21.98
#